data_AF-A0ABD3GLM0-F1
#
_entry.id   AF-A0ABD3GLM0-F1
#
_cell.length_a   1.000
_cell.length_b   1.000
_cell.length_c   1.000
_cell.angle_alpha   90.00
_cell.angle_beta   90.00
_cell.angle_gamma   90.00
#
_symmetry.space_group_name_H-M   'P 1'
#
loop_
_entity.id
_entity.type
_entity.pdbx_description
1 polymer ?
#
loop_
_entity_poly.entity_id
_entity_poly.type
_entity_poly.pdbx_seq_one_letter_code
_entity_poly.pdbx_strand_id
1 'polypeptide(L)'
;MALQSPALHAFAFTFPPSSREFLCVQQGPRCRLPLGGSTLLIGKGFDGKCLLIRRKLPKNSVGYGLRRYHIPSDKTSACGHAYSQLKSTKKRSVEARVATETFVPNRTSSDGDELETMDPEFYRMGYIRQFRAYGVEFKEGPMGVGVYGAKDIPTLNKARVIMEIPSELMVTVTRQLPWLFYPDFLPIGHPLFEVINSTDPETGWDFRLACMLLLALDQEDNFWQLYSDYLPGNEDSTSLLLATEEELQELHDEELADFIRVQKKRALDFWTANWPSDSVLKLKRLARDANMFLWAVGMAWSRKFDMKITIGAKTQELNMLIPYADMLNHSFEPTCSLRWRRRDRMLEVVMNAGQSFKQGDEMTLNYLDCKANDIFMQRYGFSSAQNPCDVVKFSGDEKIHLDSFLSAFNLAGMLDELYYNEEAVERKDTFVDGAVIAAARTLPTWSDGDLPFLPSHEIKAARALQLECQQHLDRFPTTLAEDRLLLEGESEIRSPRWQAALRYRIDRKTFLQKIMATLDLYMDRILY
;
A
#
# COMPACT_ATOMS: atom_id res chain seq x y z
N MET A 1 11.92 7.58 69.74
CA MET A 1 10.59 7.92 70.28
C MET A 1 9.79 8.54 69.15
N ALA A 2 8.51 8.29 68.89
CA ALA A 2 7.60 7.17 69.13
C ALA A 2 6.18 7.77 68.94
N LEU A 3 5.43 7.27 67.95
CA LEU A 3 3.95 7.32 67.85
C LEU A 3 3.33 8.75 67.64
N GLN A 4 2.15 8.91 67.03
CA GLN A 4 1.09 7.94 66.69
C GLN A 4 0.26 8.38 65.46
N SER A 5 -0.48 7.44 64.85
CA SER A 5 -1.44 7.65 63.74
C SER A 5 -2.89 7.83 64.28
N PRO A 6 -3.83 8.37 63.48
CA PRO A 6 -4.84 7.55 62.78
C PRO A 6 -4.90 7.86 61.26
N ALA A 7 -5.15 6.94 60.31
CA ALA A 7 -6.37 6.15 60.04
C ALA A 7 -7.59 7.03 59.66
N LEU A 8 -8.42 6.76 58.64
CA LEU A 8 -8.41 5.79 57.52
C LEU A 8 -9.58 6.19 56.59
N HIS A 9 -9.44 6.22 55.26
CA HIS A 9 -10.59 6.10 54.34
C HIS A 9 -10.14 5.66 52.94
N ALA A 10 -10.37 4.38 52.64
CA ALA A 10 -10.24 3.84 51.29
C ALA A 10 -11.63 3.71 50.66
N PHE A 11 -11.80 4.17 49.41
CA PHE A 11 -13.00 3.89 48.64
C PHE A 11 -12.83 2.56 47.89
N ALA A 12 -13.44 1.51 48.40
CA ALA A 12 -13.60 0.24 47.70
C ALA A 12 -14.98 0.22 47.01
N PHE A 13 -15.01 0.13 45.68
CA PHE A 13 -16.24 -0.15 44.94
C PHE A 13 -16.49 -1.66 44.90
N THR A 14 -17.43 -2.11 45.72
CA THR A 14 -17.98 -3.47 45.68
C THR A 14 -19.21 -3.50 44.77
N PHE A 15 -19.20 -4.36 43.75
CA PHE A 15 -20.35 -4.57 42.88
C PHE A 15 -21.33 -5.58 43.51
N PRO A 16 -22.64 -5.26 43.60
CA PRO A 16 -23.67 -6.24 43.96
C PRO A 16 -24.06 -7.10 42.75
N PRO A 17 -24.54 -8.35 42.96
CA PRO A 17 -24.88 -9.27 41.87
C PRO A 17 -26.34 -9.16 41.39
N SER A 18 -26.55 -9.60 40.15
CA SER A 18 -27.79 -10.16 39.61
C SER A 18 -29.12 -9.40 39.79
N SER A 19 -29.57 -8.74 38.73
CA SER A 19 -30.89 -9.00 38.11
C SER A 19 -30.99 -8.32 36.75
N ARG A 20 -31.49 -9.04 35.73
CA ARG A 20 -31.86 -8.47 34.43
C ARG A 20 -33.37 -8.46 34.33
N GLU A 21 -33.99 -7.29 34.47
CA GLU A 21 -35.37 -7.12 34.03
C GLU A 21 -35.38 -6.71 32.56
N PHE A 22 -36.12 -7.47 31.75
CA PHE A 22 -36.34 -7.18 30.34
C PHE A 22 -37.58 -6.31 30.19
N LEU A 23 -37.42 -5.09 29.69
CA LEU A 23 -38.56 -4.26 29.31
C LEU A 23 -39.01 -4.65 27.89
N CYS A 24 -40.10 -5.42 27.84
CA CYS A 24 -40.73 -5.89 26.61
C CYS A 24 -41.63 -4.79 26.03
N VAL A 25 -41.49 -4.48 24.75
CA VAL A 25 -42.50 -3.73 23.97
C VAL A 25 -42.85 -4.55 22.74
N GLN A 26 -44.08 -5.07 22.69
CA GLN A 26 -44.56 -5.93 21.60
C GLN A 26 -46.04 -5.65 21.28
N GLN A 27 -46.29 -4.92 20.19
CA GLN A 27 -47.52 -4.88 19.37
C GLN A 27 -47.08 -4.37 17.97
N GLY A 28 -47.58 -4.80 16.80
CA GLY A 28 -48.61 -5.76 16.39
C GLY A 28 -48.43 -6.13 14.89
N PRO A 29 -49.32 -6.93 14.27
CA PRO A 29 -48.88 -7.93 13.27
C PRO A 29 -49.35 -7.74 11.82
N ARG A 30 -48.68 -8.40 10.86
CA ARG A 30 -49.29 -9.22 9.78
C ARG A 30 -48.27 -10.08 9.01
N CYS A 31 -48.66 -11.32 8.68
CA CYS A 31 -47.83 -12.30 7.97
C CYS A 31 -48.10 -12.31 6.45
N ARG A 32 -47.10 -12.74 5.67
CA ARG A 32 -47.20 -13.91 4.75
C ARG A 32 -45.82 -14.29 4.16
N LEU A 33 -45.48 -15.58 4.25
CA LEU A 33 -44.39 -16.23 3.51
C LEU A 33 -44.95 -16.82 2.20
N PRO A 34 -44.06 -17.10 1.23
CA PRO A 34 -44.05 -18.42 0.59
C PRO A 34 -42.79 -19.22 0.94
N LEU A 35 -42.91 -20.55 0.89
CA LEU A 35 -41.97 -21.52 1.44
C LEU A 35 -40.98 -22.08 0.41
N GLY A 36 -39.78 -22.44 0.88
CA GLY A 36 -38.88 -23.41 0.22
C GLY A 36 -37.42 -22.93 0.08
N GLY A 37 -36.46 -23.41 0.88
CA GLY A 37 -36.56 -24.24 2.08
C GLY A 37 -35.19 -24.70 2.58
N SER A 38 -34.84 -24.36 3.83
CA SER A 38 -33.83 -24.99 4.72
C SER A 38 -33.55 -24.04 5.90
N THR A 39 -34.33 -24.17 6.99
CA THR A 39 -34.16 -23.34 8.19
C THR A 39 -33.67 -24.20 9.35
N LEU A 40 -32.57 -23.80 10.00
CA LEU A 40 -32.06 -24.44 11.20
C LEU A 40 -32.74 -23.83 12.44
N LEU A 41 -33.49 -24.63 13.19
CA LEU A 41 -34.06 -24.22 14.48
C LEU A 41 -33.10 -24.59 15.61
N ILE A 42 -32.62 -23.59 16.35
CA ILE A 42 -31.85 -23.78 17.59
C ILE A 42 -32.77 -23.50 18.77
N GLY A 43 -33.28 -24.56 19.41
CA GLY A 43 -33.99 -24.48 20.68
C GLY A 43 -33.03 -24.66 21.86
N LYS A 44 -33.05 -23.75 22.84
CA LYS A 44 -32.37 -23.98 24.13
C LYS A 44 -33.18 -24.95 24.96
N GLY A 45 -32.62 -26.11 25.27
CA GLY A 45 -33.04 -26.89 26.44
C GLY A 45 -32.55 -26.20 27.72
N PHE A 46 -33.34 -26.27 28.78
CA PHE A 46 -32.81 -26.08 30.14
C PHE A 46 -31.71 -27.14 30.39
N ASP A 47 -30.76 -26.82 31.26
CA ASP A 47 -29.56 -27.63 31.59
C ASP A 47 -28.40 -27.64 30.58
N GLY A 48 -28.40 -26.71 29.61
CA GLY A 48 -27.16 -26.17 29.03
C GLY A 48 -26.29 -27.09 28.16
N LYS A 49 -26.77 -28.29 27.78
CA LYS A 49 -26.07 -29.21 26.88
C LYS A 49 -26.69 -29.18 25.47
N CYS A 50 -25.88 -28.87 24.46
CA CYS A 50 -26.32 -28.92 23.06
C CYS A 50 -26.36 -30.37 22.56
N LEU A 51 -27.53 -30.85 22.15
CA LEU A 51 -27.74 -32.18 21.55
C LEU A 51 -27.63 -32.10 20.02
N LEU A 52 -26.63 -32.80 19.45
CA LEU A 52 -26.42 -32.88 18.00
C LEU A 52 -27.22 -34.05 17.38
N ILE A 53 -28.47 -33.80 16.97
CA ILE A 53 -29.31 -34.84 16.36
C ILE A 53 -29.08 -34.94 14.85
N ARG A 54 -28.33 -35.97 14.42
CA ARG A 54 -28.03 -36.24 13.00
C ARG A 54 -29.22 -36.90 12.30
N ARG A 55 -30.07 -36.12 11.63
CA ARG A 55 -31.22 -36.65 10.86
C ARG A 55 -30.77 -37.17 9.48
N LYS A 56 -30.92 -38.48 9.23
CA LYS A 56 -30.82 -39.06 7.87
C LYS A 56 -31.98 -38.55 7.01
N LEU A 57 -31.70 -38.11 5.78
CA LEU A 57 -32.71 -37.82 4.76
C LEU A 57 -32.89 -39.02 3.80
N PRO A 58 -34.09 -39.25 3.25
CA PRO A 58 -34.39 -40.41 2.41
C PRO A 58 -33.98 -40.23 0.93
N LYS A 59 -33.96 -41.35 0.19
CA LYS A 59 -33.69 -41.41 -1.26
C LYS A 59 -34.96 -41.07 -2.09
N ASN A 60 -34.74 -40.78 -3.39
CA ASN A 60 -35.69 -40.58 -4.51
C ASN A 60 -36.21 -39.11 -4.63
N SER A 61 -35.83 -38.31 -5.65
CA SER A 61 -36.32 -38.23 -7.07
C SER A 61 -37.29 -37.03 -7.27
N VAL A 62 -37.44 -36.24 -8.36
CA VAL A 62 -37.13 -36.25 -9.83
C VAL A 62 -36.87 -34.76 -10.26
N GLY A 63 -36.16 -34.35 -11.34
CA GLY A 63 -35.36 -35.07 -12.35
C GLY A 63 -35.09 -34.36 -13.72
N TYR A 64 -35.43 -33.08 -13.94
CA TYR A 64 -35.14 -32.31 -15.18
C TYR A 64 -33.73 -31.66 -15.13
N GLY A 65 -32.93 -31.49 -16.18
CA GLY A 65 -33.10 -31.82 -17.61
C GLY A 65 -32.01 -31.14 -18.48
N LEU A 66 -30.72 -31.38 -18.18
CA LEU A 66 -29.58 -30.72 -18.85
C LEU A 66 -29.06 -31.51 -20.06
N ARG A 67 -28.83 -30.82 -21.18
CA ARG A 67 -28.33 -31.41 -22.43
C ARG A 67 -26.89 -31.90 -22.26
N ARG A 68 -26.62 -33.13 -22.69
CA ARG A 68 -25.27 -33.75 -22.67
C ARG A 68 -24.39 -33.13 -23.75
N TYR A 69 -23.18 -32.71 -23.38
CA TYR A 69 -22.02 -32.83 -24.25
C TYR A 69 -21.27 -34.11 -23.87
N HIS A 70 -20.90 -34.91 -24.86
CA HIS A 70 -20.31 -36.24 -24.65
C HIS A 70 -18.79 -36.09 -24.61
N ILE A 71 -18.17 -36.30 -23.44
CA ILE A 71 -16.72 -36.51 -23.33
C ILE A 71 -16.52 -38.02 -23.11
N PRO A 72 -15.70 -38.73 -23.92
CA PRO A 72 -15.45 -40.15 -23.71
C PRO A 72 -14.71 -40.38 -22.39
N SER A 73 -15.26 -41.25 -21.55
CA SER A 73 -14.59 -41.75 -20.36
C SER A 73 -13.72 -42.95 -20.72
N ASP A 74 -12.40 -42.81 -20.66
CA ASP A 74 -11.50 -43.95 -20.44
C ASP A 74 -10.15 -43.50 -19.88
N LYS A 75 -9.50 -44.41 -19.13
CA LYS A 75 -8.18 -44.28 -18.46
C LYS A 75 -8.10 -43.44 -17.18
N THR A 76 -8.88 -43.84 -16.18
CA THR A 76 -8.46 -43.69 -14.77
C THR A 76 -7.30 -44.64 -14.43
N SER A 77 -6.03 -44.19 -14.53
CA SER A 77 -4.88 -44.73 -13.74
C SER A 77 -3.49 -44.15 -14.12
N ALA A 78 -3.35 -42.84 -14.40
CA ALA A 78 -2.03 -42.27 -14.76
C ALA A 78 -1.83 -40.80 -14.37
N CYS A 79 -2.04 -40.43 -13.09
CA CYS A 79 -1.77 -39.05 -12.62
C CYS A 79 -0.87 -38.96 -11.37
N GLY A 80 -0.31 -40.08 -10.89
CA GLY A 80 0.55 -40.13 -9.69
C GLY A 80 2.06 -40.25 -9.95
N HIS A 81 2.51 -40.28 -11.21
CA HIS A 81 3.92 -40.56 -11.57
C HIS A 81 4.55 -39.57 -12.56
N ALA A 82 3.80 -38.57 -13.06
CA ALA A 82 4.36 -37.57 -13.97
C ALA A 82 5.16 -36.46 -13.24
N TYR A 83 4.87 -36.19 -11.97
CA TYR A 83 5.52 -35.14 -11.18
C TYR A 83 6.89 -35.52 -10.58
N SER A 84 7.28 -36.80 -10.63
CA SER A 84 8.57 -37.26 -10.11
C SER A 84 9.71 -37.31 -11.13
N GLN A 85 9.42 -37.26 -12.44
CA GLN A 85 10.45 -37.38 -13.49
C GLN A 85 10.99 -36.05 -14.06
N LEU A 86 10.45 -34.90 -13.64
CA LEU A 86 11.04 -33.59 -13.97
C LEU A 86 12.20 -33.17 -13.03
N LYS A 87 12.49 -33.94 -11.98
CA LYS A 87 13.70 -33.80 -11.16
C LYS A 87 14.87 -34.57 -11.77
N SER A 88 15.27 -34.21 -12.99
CA SER A 88 16.48 -34.72 -13.64
C SER A 88 17.14 -33.66 -14.54
N THR A 89 18.29 -33.16 -14.08
CA THR A 89 19.29 -32.42 -14.87
C THR A 89 18.80 -31.29 -15.80
N LYS A 90 18.54 -30.12 -15.22
CA LYS A 90 19.09 -28.87 -15.75
C LYS A 90 19.83 -28.11 -14.64
N LYS A 91 21.14 -28.36 -14.51
CA LYS A 91 22.04 -27.29 -14.08
C LYS A 91 21.99 -26.22 -15.17
N ARG A 92 21.15 -25.21 -15.00
CA ARG A 92 21.37 -23.95 -15.71
C ARG A 92 22.67 -23.38 -15.12
N SER A 93 23.63 -23.06 -15.98
CA SER A 93 24.73 -22.18 -15.59
C SER A 93 24.13 -20.90 -15.00
N VAL A 94 24.64 -20.48 -13.86
CA VAL A 94 24.36 -19.14 -13.33
C VAL A 94 25.24 -18.17 -14.12
N GLU A 95 24.81 -17.87 -15.34
CA GLU A 95 25.16 -16.62 -15.98
C GLU A 95 24.19 -15.60 -15.38
N ALA A 96 24.72 -14.69 -14.55
CA ALA A 96 23.97 -13.54 -14.09
C ALA A 96 23.54 -12.73 -15.32
N ARG A 97 22.24 -12.71 -15.59
CA ARG A 97 21.67 -11.73 -16.51
C ARG A 97 21.65 -10.40 -15.78
N VAL A 98 22.75 -9.66 -15.92
CA VAL A 98 22.79 -8.25 -15.56
C VAL A 98 21.75 -7.55 -16.41
N ALA A 99 20.73 -6.98 -15.77
CA ALA A 99 19.76 -6.11 -16.43
C ALA A 99 20.39 -4.71 -16.54
N THR A 100 21.34 -4.57 -17.46
CA THR A 100 21.79 -3.26 -17.94
C THR A 100 20.71 -2.68 -18.84
N GLU A 101 20.11 -1.54 -18.48
CA GLU A 101 20.08 -0.32 -19.33
C GLU A 101 19.34 0.87 -18.67
N THR A 102 20.15 1.85 -18.24
CA THR A 102 19.89 3.31 -18.28
C THR A 102 18.59 3.89 -17.67
N PHE A 103 18.73 4.53 -16.50
CA PHE A 103 17.84 5.62 -16.07
C PHE A 103 18.31 6.95 -16.68
N VAL A 104 17.51 7.58 -17.56
CA VAL A 104 17.83 8.90 -18.16
C VAL A 104 16.61 9.82 -18.08
N PRO A 105 16.62 10.88 -17.24
CA PRO A 105 15.50 11.80 -17.13
C PRO A 105 15.59 12.92 -18.19
N ASN A 106 15.50 12.54 -19.48
CA ASN A 106 15.09 13.40 -20.61
C ASN A 106 15.16 12.63 -21.94
N ARG A 107 14.20 11.73 -22.18
CA ARG A 107 13.80 11.39 -23.56
C ARG A 107 12.44 12.03 -23.81
N THR A 108 12.39 13.03 -24.68
CA THR A 108 11.16 13.31 -25.42
C THR A 108 10.78 12.01 -26.14
N SER A 109 9.51 11.59 -25.99
CA SER A 109 9.03 10.32 -26.51
C SER A 109 9.16 10.26 -28.03
N SER A 110 10.23 9.61 -28.49
CA SER A 110 10.38 9.17 -29.87
C SER A 110 9.76 7.78 -30.00
N ASP A 111 9.06 7.56 -31.11
CA ASP A 111 8.33 6.31 -31.38
C ASP A 111 9.25 5.08 -31.22
N GLY A 112 8.83 4.09 -30.43
CA GLY A 112 9.22 2.69 -30.66
C GLY A 112 9.74 1.84 -29.50
N ASP A 113 10.04 2.39 -28.31
CA ASP A 113 10.47 1.57 -27.16
C ASP A 113 9.26 0.83 -26.54
N GLU A 114 8.90 -0.30 -27.14
CA GLU A 114 7.83 -1.20 -26.66
C GLU A 114 8.30 -1.93 -25.37
N LEU A 115 7.80 -1.47 -24.22
CA LEU A 115 8.13 -2.03 -22.89
C LEU A 115 7.94 -3.56 -22.84
N GLU A 116 8.88 -4.27 -22.22
CA GLU A 116 8.85 -5.75 -22.15
C GLU A 116 7.66 -6.23 -21.31
N THR A 117 6.80 -7.05 -21.92
CA THR A 117 5.66 -7.67 -21.23
C THR A 117 6.12 -8.82 -20.33
N MET A 118 5.50 -8.96 -19.15
CA MET A 118 5.72 -10.12 -18.26
C MET A 118 5.54 -11.45 -18.98
N ASP A 119 6.26 -12.48 -18.54
CA ASP A 119 6.27 -13.77 -19.23
C ASP A 119 4.92 -14.53 -19.13
N PRO A 120 4.65 -15.49 -20.02
CA PRO A 120 3.36 -16.19 -20.03
C PRO A 120 3.02 -17.00 -18.77
N GLU A 121 4.00 -17.43 -17.97
CA GLU A 121 3.73 -18.19 -16.74
C GLU A 121 3.13 -17.30 -15.65
N PHE A 122 3.55 -16.03 -15.54
CA PHE A 122 2.97 -15.00 -14.64
C PHE A 122 1.44 -14.90 -14.78
N TYR A 123 0.95 -14.84 -16.03
CA TYR A 123 -0.49 -14.82 -16.32
C TYR A 123 -1.14 -16.19 -16.04
N ARG A 124 -0.47 -17.28 -16.39
CA ARG A 124 -0.99 -18.65 -16.28
C ARG A 124 -1.22 -19.08 -14.83
N MET A 125 -0.27 -18.79 -13.93
CA MET A 125 -0.36 -19.16 -12.51
C MET A 125 -1.55 -18.50 -11.79
N GLY A 126 -1.91 -17.27 -12.19
CA GLY A 126 -3.11 -16.57 -11.74
C GLY A 126 -4.37 -17.09 -12.42
N TYR A 127 -4.36 -17.27 -13.74
CA TYR A 127 -5.52 -17.72 -14.51
C TYR A 127 -6.08 -19.06 -14.01
N ILE A 128 -5.19 -20.02 -13.70
CA ILE A 128 -5.55 -21.34 -13.12
C ILE A 128 -6.26 -21.17 -11.77
N ARG A 129 -5.87 -20.17 -10.98
CA ARG A 129 -6.45 -19.85 -9.67
C ARG A 129 -7.50 -18.73 -9.74
N GLN A 130 -8.18 -18.60 -10.89
CA GLN A 130 -9.32 -17.70 -11.12
C GLN A 130 -9.04 -16.18 -11.13
N PHE A 131 -7.78 -15.73 -11.07
CA PHE A 131 -7.45 -14.33 -11.37
C PHE A 131 -7.81 -13.97 -12.83
N ARG A 132 -8.32 -12.77 -13.07
CA ARG A 132 -8.67 -12.25 -14.40
C ARG A 132 -8.17 -10.81 -14.56
N ALA A 133 -7.68 -10.49 -15.76
CA ALA A 133 -7.31 -9.16 -16.22
C ALA A 133 -8.05 -8.84 -17.53
N TYR A 134 -8.52 -7.59 -17.71
CA TYR A 134 -9.50 -7.23 -18.75
C TYR A 134 -9.10 -6.01 -19.60
N GLY A 135 -8.21 -6.26 -20.58
CA GLY A 135 -7.70 -5.19 -21.46
C GLY A 135 -6.55 -4.42 -20.81
N VAL A 136 -5.84 -5.06 -19.89
CA VAL A 136 -4.60 -4.59 -19.26
C VAL A 136 -3.55 -5.68 -19.38
N GLU A 137 -2.30 -5.27 -19.36
CA GLU A 137 -1.10 -6.10 -19.43
C GLU A 137 -0.07 -5.59 -18.43
N PHE A 138 0.84 -6.47 -17.99
CA PHE A 138 1.91 -6.14 -17.05
C PHE A 138 3.20 -6.02 -17.83
N LYS A 139 3.98 -4.96 -17.58
CA LYS A 139 5.24 -4.68 -18.27
C LYS A 139 6.30 -4.16 -17.31
N GLU A 140 7.56 -4.41 -17.62
CA GLU A 140 8.69 -3.74 -16.96
C GLU A 140 8.72 -2.27 -17.42
N GLY A 141 8.61 -1.35 -16.47
CA GLY A 141 8.57 0.09 -16.71
C GLY A 141 9.70 0.84 -16.01
N PRO A 142 9.80 2.17 -16.18
CA PRO A 142 10.85 2.99 -15.55
C PRO A 142 10.76 3.05 -14.02
N MET A 143 9.63 2.63 -13.44
CA MET A 143 9.38 2.53 -12.00
C MET A 143 9.37 1.07 -11.50
N GLY A 144 9.89 0.14 -12.31
CA GLY A 144 9.72 -1.31 -12.13
C GLY A 144 8.47 -1.83 -12.86
N VAL A 145 8.10 -3.09 -12.58
CA VAL A 145 6.85 -3.70 -13.10
C VAL A 145 5.63 -2.84 -12.82
N GLY A 146 4.93 -2.43 -13.89
CA GLY A 146 3.68 -1.67 -13.87
C GLY A 146 2.54 -2.40 -14.59
N VAL A 147 1.35 -1.82 -14.51
CA VAL A 147 0.15 -2.28 -15.25
C VAL A 147 -0.18 -1.26 -16.33
N TYR A 148 -0.37 -1.71 -17.56
CA TYR A 148 -0.57 -0.85 -18.73
C TYR A 148 -1.85 -1.22 -19.49
N GLY A 149 -2.46 -0.25 -20.15
CA GLY A 149 -3.60 -0.48 -21.04
C GLY A 149 -3.20 -1.29 -22.27
N ALA A 150 -3.71 -2.52 -22.40
CA ALA A 150 -3.38 -3.40 -23.54
C ALA A 150 -4.12 -3.02 -24.84
N LYS A 151 -4.99 -2.00 -24.78
CA LYS A 151 -5.74 -1.39 -25.88
C LYS A 151 -6.42 -0.12 -25.39
N ASP A 152 -6.86 0.72 -26.32
CA ASP A 152 -7.69 1.88 -26.00
C ASP A 152 -8.94 1.51 -25.18
N ILE A 153 -9.17 2.28 -24.12
CA ILE A 153 -10.35 2.22 -23.26
C ILE A 153 -11.07 3.57 -23.37
N PRO A 154 -12.24 3.64 -24.03
CA PRO A 154 -12.96 4.90 -24.20
C PRO A 154 -13.48 5.41 -22.85
N THR A 155 -13.76 6.71 -22.78
CA THR A 155 -14.41 7.33 -21.63
C THR A 155 -15.73 6.63 -21.32
N LEU A 156 -15.90 6.19 -20.07
CA LEU A 156 -17.12 5.55 -19.59
C LEU A 156 -17.68 6.30 -18.39
N ASN A 157 -18.99 6.60 -18.43
CA ASN A 157 -19.76 7.17 -17.31
C ASN A 157 -19.95 6.17 -16.15
N LYS A 158 -19.33 4.98 -16.22
CA LYS A 158 -19.39 3.93 -15.21
C LYS A 158 -17.99 3.34 -15.04
N ALA A 159 -17.57 3.24 -13.78
CA ALA A 159 -16.31 2.62 -13.40
C ALA A 159 -16.23 1.17 -13.91
N ARG A 160 -15.12 0.81 -14.55
CA ARG A 160 -14.95 -0.46 -15.27
C ARG A 160 -13.99 -1.38 -14.51
N VAL A 161 -14.40 -2.62 -14.26
CA VAL A 161 -13.52 -3.64 -13.67
C VAL A 161 -12.43 -4.00 -14.67
N ILE A 162 -11.17 -3.87 -14.26
CA ILE A 162 -9.98 -4.23 -15.07
C ILE A 162 -9.26 -5.46 -14.51
N MET A 163 -9.42 -5.76 -13.22
CA MET A 163 -8.93 -7.02 -12.62
C MET A 163 -9.95 -7.60 -11.63
N GLU A 164 -9.97 -8.93 -11.54
CA GLU A 164 -10.66 -9.70 -10.50
C GLU A 164 -9.65 -10.62 -9.81
N ILE A 165 -9.43 -10.44 -8.51
CA ILE A 165 -8.46 -11.18 -7.70
C ILE A 165 -9.22 -11.92 -6.58
N PRO A 166 -9.26 -13.27 -6.61
CA PRO A 166 -9.91 -14.05 -5.55
C PRO A 166 -9.22 -13.90 -4.20
N SER A 167 -9.99 -13.88 -3.11
CA SER A 167 -9.46 -13.80 -1.74
C SER A 167 -8.42 -14.85 -1.43
N GLU A 168 -8.57 -16.03 -2.02
CA GLU A 168 -7.74 -17.22 -1.89
C GLU A 168 -6.28 -17.01 -2.33
N LEU A 169 -5.98 -15.91 -3.05
CA LEU A 169 -4.62 -15.51 -3.43
C LEU A 169 -3.96 -14.54 -2.43
N MET A 170 -4.72 -13.94 -1.52
CA MET A 170 -4.26 -12.84 -0.68
C MET A 170 -3.62 -13.35 0.62
N VAL A 171 -2.63 -12.62 1.14
CA VAL A 171 -2.19 -12.77 2.54
C VAL A 171 -2.88 -11.70 3.36
N THR A 172 -3.52 -12.07 4.46
CA THR A 172 -4.32 -11.11 5.24
C THR A 172 -4.19 -11.34 6.74
N VAL A 173 -4.28 -10.27 7.54
CA VAL A 173 -4.44 -10.36 9.00
C VAL A 173 -5.35 -9.24 9.51
N THR A 174 -6.23 -9.54 10.47
CA THR A 174 -7.06 -8.53 11.12
C THR A 174 -6.24 -7.44 11.82
N ARG A 175 -6.75 -6.20 11.78
CA ARG A 175 -6.19 -5.07 12.55
C ARG A 175 -6.53 -5.14 14.04
N GLN A 176 -7.53 -5.91 14.43
CA GLN A 176 -8.02 -6.05 15.81
C GLN A 176 -8.04 -7.51 16.25
N LEU A 177 -7.89 -7.72 17.57
CA LEU A 177 -7.97 -9.02 18.22
C LEU A 177 -9.39 -9.64 18.16
N PRO A 178 -9.52 -10.98 18.11
CA PRO A 178 -8.44 -11.95 17.92
C PRO A 178 -7.87 -11.86 16.50
N TRP A 179 -6.61 -12.28 16.33
CA TRP A 179 -6.00 -12.38 15.00
C TRP A 179 -6.73 -13.43 14.15
N LEU A 180 -7.23 -13.01 13.00
CA LEU A 180 -7.94 -13.87 12.04
C LEU A 180 -7.38 -13.64 10.63
N PHE A 181 -7.39 -14.70 9.83
CA PHE A 181 -6.77 -14.77 8.51
C PHE A 181 -7.80 -15.25 7.47
N TYR A 182 -7.80 -14.67 6.27
CA TYR A 182 -8.79 -14.90 5.22
C TYR A 182 -8.17 -14.84 3.81
N PRO A 183 -7.73 -15.97 3.22
CA PRO A 183 -7.83 -17.34 3.72
C PRO A 183 -7.01 -17.60 4.99
N ASP A 184 -7.50 -18.53 5.81
CA ASP A 184 -6.68 -19.09 6.89
C ASP A 184 -5.86 -20.26 6.35
N PHE A 185 -4.59 -19.98 6.07
CA PHE A 185 -3.59 -20.95 5.67
C PHE A 185 -2.55 -21.22 6.78
N LEU A 186 -2.74 -20.68 7.99
CA LEU A 186 -1.86 -20.93 9.13
C LEU A 186 -2.21 -22.30 9.75
N PRO A 187 -1.31 -23.30 9.72
CA PRO A 187 -1.67 -24.62 10.22
C PRO A 187 -1.94 -24.61 11.73
N ILE A 188 -2.95 -25.35 12.18
CA ILE A 188 -3.26 -25.47 13.61
C ILE A 188 -2.04 -26.04 14.36
N GLY A 189 -1.64 -25.37 15.44
CA GLY A 189 -0.43 -25.72 16.20
C GLY A 189 0.88 -25.34 15.50
N HIS A 190 0.85 -24.48 14.48
CA HIS A 190 2.07 -23.91 13.92
C HIS A 190 2.68 -22.89 14.90
N PRO A 191 3.99 -22.99 15.23
CA PRO A 191 4.64 -22.14 16.22
C PRO A 191 4.60 -20.64 15.89
N LEU A 192 4.45 -20.29 14.61
CA LEU A 192 4.26 -18.90 14.16
C LEU A 192 3.03 -18.22 14.78
N PHE A 193 2.03 -19.00 15.24
CA PHE A 193 0.89 -18.44 15.96
C PHE A 193 1.31 -17.75 17.26
N GLU A 194 2.30 -18.28 17.99
CA GLU A 194 2.83 -17.65 19.21
C GLU A 194 3.61 -16.37 18.88
N VAL A 195 4.41 -16.40 17.80
CA VAL A 195 5.14 -15.22 17.27
C VAL A 195 4.18 -14.11 16.84
N ILE A 196 3.07 -14.44 16.17
CA ILE A 196 2.05 -13.46 15.78
C ILE A 196 1.33 -12.90 17.02
N ASN A 197 1.06 -13.74 18.03
CA ASN A 197 0.45 -13.30 19.29
C ASN A 197 1.38 -12.47 20.18
N SER A 198 2.71 -12.56 20.02
CA SER A 198 3.67 -11.73 20.76
C SER A 198 3.81 -10.30 20.19
N THR A 199 3.30 -10.05 18.98
CA THR A 199 3.31 -8.71 18.38
C THR A 199 2.37 -7.73 19.09
N ASP A 200 2.81 -6.49 19.24
CA ASP A 200 1.98 -5.41 19.77
C ASP A 200 0.73 -5.18 18.88
N PRO A 201 -0.50 -5.14 19.43
CA PRO A 201 -1.71 -5.05 18.63
C PRO A 201 -1.79 -3.81 17.75
N GLU A 202 -1.33 -2.64 18.22
CA GLU A 202 -1.51 -1.36 17.55
C GLU A 202 -0.42 -1.12 16.49
N THR A 203 0.83 -1.42 16.83
CA THR A 203 2.02 -1.10 16.02
C THR A 203 2.60 -2.28 15.25
N GLY A 204 2.45 -3.52 15.75
CA GLY A 204 3.09 -4.73 15.20
C GLY A 204 2.47 -5.33 13.94
N TRP A 205 1.63 -4.58 13.20
CA TRP A 205 0.93 -5.08 12.01
C TRP A 205 1.88 -5.49 10.89
N ASP A 206 3.02 -4.81 10.78
CA ASP A 206 4.07 -5.05 9.81
C ASP A 206 4.76 -6.40 10.06
N PHE A 207 5.10 -6.68 11.32
CA PHE A 207 5.69 -7.97 11.71
C PHE A 207 4.69 -9.12 11.53
N ARG A 208 3.40 -8.91 11.83
CA ARG A 208 2.35 -9.92 11.55
C ARG A 208 2.24 -10.24 10.06
N LEU A 209 2.22 -9.21 9.20
CA LEU A 209 2.07 -9.40 7.77
C LEU A 209 3.33 -10.02 7.13
N ALA A 210 4.52 -9.59 7.56
CA ALA A 210 5.80 -10.20 7.17
C ALA A 210 5.88 -11.68 7.56
N CYS A 211 5.47 -12.04 8.79
CA CYS A 211 5.40 -13.44 9.23
C CYS A 211 4.49 -14.28 8.33
N MET A 212 3.31 -13.75 7.98
CA MET A 212 2.35 -14.46 7.12
C MET A 212 2.83 -14.56 5.66
N LEU A 213 3.55 -13.55 5.14
CA LEU A 213 4.21 -13.61 3.84
C LEU A 213 5.26 -14.73 3.80
N LEU A 214 6.18 -14.75 4.77
CA LEU A 214 7.22 -15.79 4.85
C LEU A 214 6.62 -17.20 4.95
N LEU A 215 5.50 -17.37 5.67
CA LEU A 215 4.77 -18.63 5.69
C LEU A 215 4.17 -19.00 4.33
N ALA A 216 3.60 -18.03 3.61
CA ALA A 216 3.03 -18.27 2.28
C ALA A 216 4.10 -18.68 1.25
N LEU A 217 5.32 -18.15 1.40
CA LEU A 217 6.49 -18.48 0.56
C LEU A 217 7.07 -19.87 0.85
N ASP A 218 7.07 -20.33 2.10
CA ASP A 218 7.58 -21.67 2.49
C ASP A 218 6.62 -22.82 2.15
N GLN A 219 5.32 -22.55 2.04
CA GLN A 219 4.31 -23.58 1.79
C GLN A 219 4.39 -24.15 0.36
N GLU A 220 4.62 -25.46 0.25
CA GLU A 220 4.55 -26.20 -1.01
C GLU A 220 3.19 -26.00 -1.71
N ASP A 221 3.22 -25.85 -3.04
CA ASP A 221 2.07 -25.58 -3.92
C ASP A 221 1.27 -24.27 -3.66
N ASN A 222 1.68 -23.46 -2.67
CA ASN A 222 1.09 -22.14 -2.41
C ASN A 222 1.31 -21.21 -3.61
N PHE A 223 0.35 -20.31 -3.86
CA PHE A 223 0.47 -19.32 -4.93
C PHE A 223 1.70 -18.40 -4.73
N TRP A 224 2.00 -18.01 -3.49
CA TRP A 224 3.09 -17.07 -3.20
C TRP A 224 4.47 -17.64 -3.49
N GLN A 225 4.65 -18.96 -3.41
CA GLN A 225 5.89 -19.63 -3.85
C GLN A 225 6.14 -19.51 -5.36
N LEU A 226 5.11 -19.25 -6.18
CA LEU A 226 5.27 -18.91 -7.60
C LEU A 226 5.37 -17.39 -7.81
N TYR A 227 4.74 -16.61 -6.92
CA TYR A 227 4.73 -15.14 -7.02
C TYR A 227 6.05 -14.51 -6.54
N SER A 228 6.85 -15.24 -5.75
CA SER A 228 8.16 -14.81 -5.25
C SER A 228 9.12 -14.37 -6.34
N ASP A 229 9.07 -15.02 -7.51
CA ASP A 229 9.97 -14.77 -8.63
C ASP A 229 9.71 -13.40 -9.29
N TYR A 230 8.61 -12.74 -8.94
CA TYR A 230 8.21 -11.41 -9.41
C TYR A 230 8.21 -10.36 -8.29
N LEU A 231 8.59 -10.71 -7.06
CA LEU A 231 8.85 -9.74 -6.00
C LEU A 231 10.31 -9.28 -6.09
N PRO A 232 10.62 -8.00 -5.81
CA PRO A 232 12.01 -7.52 -5.83
C PRO A 232 12.84 -8.26 -4.77
N GLY A 233 14.04 -8.68 -5.15
CA GLY A 233 14.97 -9.37 -4.24
C GLY A 233 15.51 -8.47 -3.13
N ASN A 234 16.31 -9.04 -2.23
CA ASN A 234 16.94 -8.28 -1.15
C ASN A 234 17.85 -7.16 -1.68
N GLU A 235 18.58 -7.41 -2.78
CA GLU A 235 19.48 -6.42 -3.37
C GLU A 235 18.74 -5.41 -4.25
N ASP A 236 17.68 -5.85 -4.93
CA ASP A 236 16.89 -5.03 -5.84
C ASP A 236 15.89 -4.11 -5.10
N SER A 237 15.55 -4.44 -3.85
CA SER A 237 14.60 -3.71 -3.03
C SER A 237 15.12 -2.35 -2.55
N THR A 238 14.39 -1.29 -2.89
CA THR A 238 14.58 0.10 -2.45
C THR A 238 14.23 0.34 -0.98
N SER A 239 13.74 -0.68 -0.25
CA SER A 239 13.33 -0.54 1.16
C SER A 239 14.51 -0.14 2.06
N LEU A 240 14.39 1.02 2.70
CA LEU A 240 15.42 1.56 3.60
C LEU A 240 15.69 0.68 4.84
N LEU A 241 14.80 -0.26 5.20
CA LEU A 241 15.09 -1.26 6.24
C LEU A 241 16.27 -2.17 5.90
N LEU A 242 16.58 -2.35 4.62
CA LEU A 242 17.75 -3.11 4.14
C LEU A 242 18.99 -2.22 3.93
N ALA A 243 18.85 -0.89 4.06
CA ALA A 243 19.91 0.04 3.68
C ALA A 243 21.17 -0.06 4.54
N THR A 244 22.34 0.19 3.96
CA THR A 244 23.59 0.41 4.71
C THR A 244 23.62 1.81 5.32
N GLU A 245 24.57 2.09 6.23
CA GLU A 245 24.69 3.45 6.79
C GLU A 245 25.16 4.47 5.74
N GLU A 246 25.96 4.04 4.77
CA GLU A 246 26.35 4.86 3.63
C GLU A 246 25.13 5.20 2.76
N GLU A 247 24.25 4.22 2.49
CA GLU A 247 22.99 4.45 1.76
C GLU A 247 22.02 5.38 2.52
N LEU A 248 21.99 5.31 3.85
CA LEU A 248 21.17 6.21 4.68
C LEU A 248 21.74 7.63 4.74
N GLN A 249 23.06 7.80 4.79
CA GLN A 249 23.70 9.13 4.79
C GLN A 249 23.36 9.92 3.52
N GLU A 250 23.23 9.23 2.37
CA GLU A 250 22.96 9.85 1.07
C GLU A 250 21.55 10.45 0.95
N LEU A 251 20.64 10.17 1.91
CA LEU A 251 19.35 10.86 2.03
C LEU A 251 19.49 12.36 2.31
N HIS A 252 20.60 12.77 2.93
CA HIS A 252 20.79 14.10 3.55
C HIS A 252 19.60 14.49 4.46
N ASP A 253 19.05 13.50 5.19
CA ASP A 253 17.95 13.67 6.14
C ASP A 253 18.19 12.80 7.38
N GLU A 254 18.71 13.41 8.44
CA GLU A 254 19.02 12.69 9.67
C GLU A 254 17.74 12.29 10.44
N GLU A 255 16.64 13.04 10.32
CA GLU A 255 15.34 12.73 10.97
C GLU A 255 14.75 11.44 10.39
N LEU A 256 14.79 11.29 9.06
CA LEU A 256 14.39 10.06 8.36
C LEU A 256 15.40 8.93 8.59
N ALA A 257 16.71 9.19 8.53
CA ALA A 257 17.73 8.17 8.75
C ALA A 257 17.65 7.57 10.17
N ASP A 258 17.54 8.39 11.21
CA ASP A 258 17.36 7.93 12.60
C ASP A 258 16.06 7.16 12.79
N PHE A 259 14.97 7.61 12.17
CA PHE A 259 13.72 6.86 12.19
C PHE A 259 13.91 5.45 11.60
N ILE A 260 14.59 5.33 10.46
CA ILE A 260 14.86 4.03 9.83
C ILE A 260 15.78 3.17 10.71
N ARG A 261 16.84 3.74 11.32
CA ARG A 261 17.71 3.00 12.26
C ARG A 261 16.91 2.42 13.43
N VAL A 262 15.97 3.19 13.99
CA VAL A 262 15.08 2.73 15.08
C VAL A 262 14.17 1.58 14.60
N GLN A 263 13.57 1.68 13.41
CA GLN A 263 12.70 0.61 12.89
C GLN A 263 13.48 -0.65 12.49
N LYS A 264 14.67 -0.49 11.88
CA LYS A 264 15.57 -1.60 11.56
C LYS A 264 15.98 -2.32 12.84
N LYS A 265 16.36 -1.59 13.90
CA LYS A 265 16.62 -2.16 15.22
C LYS A 265 15.41 -2.89 15.79
N ARG A 266 14.22 -2.28 15.78
CA ARG A 266 12.96 -2.89 16.26
C ARG A 266 12.69 -4.24 15.55
N ALA A 267 12.94 -4.32 14.24
CA ALA A 267 12.78 -5.56 13.48
C ALA A 267 13.88 -6.60 13.76
N LEU A 268 15.13 -6.18 13.95
CA LEU A 268 16.25 -7.05 14.34
C LEU A 268 16.06 -7.63 15.75
N ASP A 269 15.64 -6.82 16.71
CA ASP A 269 15.34 -7.24 18.08
C ASP A 269 14.17 -8.25 18.09
N PHE A 270 13.11 -7.99 17.29
CA PHE A 270 11.99 -8.93 17.13
C PHE A 270 12.40 -10.25 16.47
N TRP A 271 13.21 -10.22 15.40
CA TRP A 271 13.73 -11.43 14.77
C TRP A 271 14.58 -12.23 15.76
N THR A 272 15.52 -11.58 16.46
CA THR A 272 16.40 -12.22 17.44
C THR A 272 15.61 -12.90 18.57
N ALA A 273 14.52 -12.28 19.03
CA ALA A 273 13.67 -12.85 20.08
C ALA A 273 12.82 -14.06 19.63
N ASN A 274 12.45 -14.15 18.34
CA ASN A 274 11.51 -15.17 17.82
C ASN A 274 12.17 -16.23 16.91
N TRP A 275 13.40 -16.01 16.42
CA TRP A 275 14.19 -16.94 15.60
C TRP A 275 15.54 -17.35 16.25
N PRO A 276 15.59 -17.77 17.53
CA PRO A 276 16.85 -18.19 18.14
C PRO A 276 17.40 -19.48 17.48
N SER A 277 18.70 -19.75 17.68
CA SER A 277 19.42 -20.85 17.03
C SER A 277 18.83 -22.25 17.27
N ASP A 278 18.18 -22.43 18.42
CA ASP A 278 17.49 -23.64 18.89
C ASP A 278 15.99 -23.70 18.55
N SER A 279 15.48 -22.68 17.84
CA SER A 279 14.09 -22.64 17.37
C SER A 279 13.72 -23.86 16.53
N VAL A 280 12.45 -24.29 16.66
CA VAL A 280 11.90 -25.42 15.91
C VAL A 280 12.06 -25.21 14.40
N LEU A 281 12.42 -26.28 13.67
CA LEU A 281 12.73 -26.25 12.23
C LEU A 281 11.63 -25.65 11.33
N LYS A 282 10.40 -25.55 11.83
CA LYS A 282 9.26 -24.88 11.16
C LYS A 282 9.29 -23.36 11.25
N LEU A 283 9.86 -22.78 12.32
CA LEU A 283 10.15 -21.34 12.38
C LEU A 283 11.43 -21.04 11.62
N LYS A 284 12.53 -21.74 11.95
CA LYS A 284 13.89 -21.46 11.47
C LYS A 284 14.04 -21.37 9.94
N ARG A 285 13.18 -22.09 9.20
CA ARG A 285 13.11 -22.05 7.74
C ARG A 285 12.56 -20.74 7.15
N LEU A 286 11.66 -20.06 7.85
CA LEU A 286 10.89 -18.90 7.37
C LEU A 286 11.77 -17.65 7.26
N ALA A 287 12.56 -17.37 8.29
CA ALA A 287 13.56 -16.30 8.30
C ALA A 287 14.90 -16.89 8.74
N ARG A 288 15.65 -17.42 7.77
CA ARG A 288 16.95 -18.11 8.02
C ARG A 288 18.02 -17.16 8.55
N ASP A 289 17.90 -15.90 8.18
CA ASP A 289 18.74 -14.77 8.55
C ASP A 289 17.86 -13.53 8.76
N ALA A 290 18.45 -12.50 9.34
CA ALA A 290 17.77 -11.25 9.65
C ALA A 290 17.39 -10.43 8.41
N ASN A 291 18.14 -10.53 7.30
CA ASN A 291 17.87 -9.76 6.09
C ASN A 291 16.60 -10.28 5.39
N MET A 292 16.37 -11.60 5.39
CA MET A 292 15.10 -12.19 4.95
C MET A 292 13.90 -11.65 5.74
N PHE A 293 14.03 -11.44 7.05
CA PHE A 293 12.96 -10.83 7.84
C PHE A 293 12.80 -9.33 7.54
N LEU A 294 13.90 -8.56 7.48
CA LEU A 294 13.87 -7.14 7.10
C LEU A 294 13.26 -6.91 5.72
N TRP A 295 13.57 -7.77 4.75
CA TRP A 295 12.96 -7.78 3.41
C TRP A 295 11.46 -8.03 3.50
N ALA A 296 11.01 -9.04 4.24
CA ALA A 296 9.58 -9.32 4.40
C ALA A 296 8.82 -8.18 5.10
N VAL A 297 9.45 -7.46 6.03
CA VAL A 297 8.90 -6.23 6.63
C VAL A 297 8.87 -5.08 5.61
N GLY A 298 9.89 -4.93 4.77
CA GLY A 298 9.92 -3.98 3.66
C GLY A 298 8.81 -4.24 2.61
N MET A 299 8.58 -5.51 2.26
CA MET A 299 7.44 -5.92 1.42
C MET A 299 6.11 -5.63 2.12
N ALA A 300 6.01 -5.88 3.43
CA ALA A 300 4.83 -5.54 4.21
C ALA A 300 4.59 -4.02 4.32
N TRP A 301 5.61 -3.17 4.23
CA TRP A 301 5.43 -1.71 4.19
C TRP A 301 5.02 -1.20 2.81
N SER A 302 5.61 -1.75 1.74
CA SER A 302 5.47 -1.27 0.36
C SER A 302 4.33 -1.89 -0.45
N ARG A 303 3.76 -3.03 -0.01
CA ARG A 303 2.71 -3.77 -0.74
C ARG A 303 1.45 -4.05 0.09
N LYS A 304 1.29 -3.37 1.23
CA LYS A 304 0.14 -3.54 2.14
C LYS A 304 -1.00 -2.61 1.78
N PHE A 305 -2.18 -3.20 1.65
CA PHE A 305 -3.46 -2.52 1.53
C PHE A 305 -4.23 -2.59 2.87
N ASP A 306 -4.92 -1.52 3.22
CA ASP A 306 -6.00 -1.55 4.21
C ASP A 306 -7.33 -1.82 3.49
N MET A 307 -8.09 -2.81 3.94
CA MET A 307 -9.45 -3.01 3.43
C MET A 307 -10.42 -3.47 4.52
N LYS A 308 -11.62 -2.88 4.47
CA LYS A 308 -12.75 -3.22 5.34
C LYS A 308 -13.66 -4.22 4.64
N ILE A 309 -13.58 -5.49 5.02
CA ILE A 309 -14.37 -6.57 4.40
C ILE A 309 -15.42 -7.14 5.35
N THR A 310 -16.59 -7.49 4.80
CA THR A 310 -17.65 -8.18 5.55
C THR A 310 -17.66 -9.67 5.24
N ILE A 311 -17.28 -10.49 6.21
CA ILE A 311 -17.31 -11.95 6.14
C ILE A 311 -18.46 -12.47 7.00
N GLY A 312 -19.40 -13.18 6.37
CA GLY A 312 -20.63 -13.61 7.03
C GLY A 312 -21.40 -12.40 7.58
N ALA A 313 -21.54 -12.32 8.90
CA ALA A 313 -22.20 -11.22 9.62
C ALA A 313 -21.25 -10.20 10.27
N LYS A 314 -19.92 -10.39 10.16
CA LYS A 314 -18.93 -9.49 10.77
C LYS A 314 -18.22 -8.66 9.71
N THR A 315 -18.10 -7.36 9.94
CA THR A 315 -17.21 -6.47 9.18
C THR A 315 -15.90 -6.32 9.96
N GLN A 316 -14.78 -6.49 9.28
CA GLN A 316 -13.43 -6.50 9.84
C GLN A 316 -12.53 -5.63 8.98
N GLU A 317 -11.55 -4.98 9.60
CA GLU A 317 -10.49 -4.27 8.90
C GLU A 317 -9.25 -5.17 8.86
N LEU A 318 -8.69 -5.36 7.67
CA LEU A 318 -7.56 -6.23 7.41
C LEU A 318 -6.39 -5.43 6.85
N ASN A 319 -5.18 -5.81 7.26
CA ASN A 319 -3.96 -5.53 6.50
C ASN A 319 -3.79 -6.68 5.49
N MET A 320 -3.55 -6.37 4.22
CA MET A 320 -3.57 -7.36 3.14
C MET A 320 -2.40 -7.17 2.16
N LEU A 321 -1.75 -8.25 1.76
CA LEU A 321 -0.94 -8.30 0.54
C LEU A 321 -1.79 -8.92 -0.56
N ILE A 322 -1.85 -8.23 -1.70
CA ILE A 322 -2.81 -8.53 -2.77
C ILE A 322 -2.03 -8.63 -4.08
N PRO A 323 -1.77 -9.86 -4.57
CA PRO A 323 -0.97 -10.04 -5.78
C PRO A 323 -1.70 -9.49 -7.01
N TYR A 324 -0.94 -9.10 -8.03
CA TYR A 324 -1.36 -8.38 -9.23
C TYR A 324 -1.83 -6.94 -8.99
N ALA A 325 -2.60 -6.68 -7.92
CA ALA A 325 -2.95 -5.30 -7.53
C ALA A 325 -1.76 -4.53 -6.94
N ASP A 326 -0.79 -5.23 -6.35
CA ASP A 326 0.48 -4.69 -5.86
C ASP A 326 1.50 -4.38 -6.97
N MET A 327 1.13 -4.53 -8.25
CA MET A 327 1.91 -4.08 -9.41
C MET A 327 1.34 -2.80 -10.05
N LEU A 328 0.26 -2.22 -9.50
CA LEU A 328 -0.25 -0.92 -9.94
C LEU A 328 0.59 0.18 -9.27
N ASN A 329 1.38 0.93 -10.04
CA ASN A 329 2.25 1.97 -9.50
C ASN A 329 1.48 3.17 -8.92
N HIS A 330 2.19 4.06 -8.22
CA HIS A 330 1.60 5.24 -7.63
C HIS A 330 1.36 6.37 -8.64
N SER A 331 0.21 7.05 -8.53
CA SER A 331 0.00 8.40 -9.06
C SER A 331 -0.78 9.26 -8.07
N PHE A 332 -0.48 10.57 -8.05
CA PHE A 332 -1.30 11.59 -7.37
C PHE A 332 -2.62 11.88 -8.12
N GLU A 333 -2.66 11.53 -9.41
CA GLU A 333 -3.87 11.47 -10.24
C GLU A 333 -4.16 10.00 -10.58
N PRO A 334 -4.74 9.23 -9.64
CA PRO A 334 -4.90 7.79 -9.79
C PRO A 334 -5.96 7.43 -10.84
N THR A 335 -5.63 6.44 -11.68
CA THR A 335 -6.54 5.96 -12.72
C THR A 335 -7.48 4.86 -12.23
N CYS A 336 -7.11 4.20 -11.12
CA CYS A 336 -7.81 3.06 -10.57
C CYS A 336 -8.19 3.24 -9.09
N SER A 337 -9.14 2.43 -8.65
CA SER A 337 -9.55 2.28 -7.26
C SER A 337 -9.88 0.81 -6.95
N LEU A 338 -9.84 0.45 -5.67
CA LEU A 338 -10.05 -0.93 -5.20
C LEU A 338 -11.48 -1.12 -4.64
N ARG A 339 -12.12 -2.24 -4.98
CA ARG A 339 -13.49 -2.56 -4.53
C ARG A 339 -13.64 -4.01 -4.09
N TRP A 340 -14.24 -4.23 -2.91
CA TRP A 340 -14.56 -5.57 -2.41
C TRP A 340 -15.91 -6.09 -2.88
N ARG A 341 -15.93 -7.14 -3.72
CA ARG A 341 -17.15 -7.89 -4.07
C ARG A 341 -17.42 -8.99 -3.04
N ARG A 342 -18.17 -8.61 -2.00
CA ARG A 342 -18.54 -9.46 -0.85
C ARG A 342 -19.11 -10.84 -1.19
N ARG A 343 -19.94 -10.97 -2.23
CA ARG A 343 -20.64 -12.25 -2.53
C ARG A 343 -19.68 -13.35 -2.96
N ASP A 344 -18.70 -12.98 -3.78
CA ASP A 344 -17.79 -13.91 -4.43
C ASP A 344 -16.41 -13.93 -3.76
N ARG A 345 -16.23 -13.11 -2.70
CA ARG A 345 -14.95 -12.88 -1.99
C ARG A 345 -13.84 -12.47 -2.96
N MET A 346 -14.16 -11.57 -3.87
CA MET A 346 -13.25 -11.09 -4.90
C MET A 346 -12.88 -9.63 -4.60
N LEU A 347 -11.59 -9.28 -4.73
CA LEU A 347 -11.22 -7.89 -4.96
C LEU A 347 -11.37 -7.57 -6.44
N GLU A 348 -11.87 -6.39 -6.73
CA GLU A 348 -11.90 -5.81 -8.07
C GLU A 348 -11.00 -4.59 -8.10
N VAL A 349 -10.09 -4.53 -9.06
CA VAL A 349 -9.46 -3.26 -9.47
C VAL A 349 -10.39 -2.63 -10.49
N VAL A 350 -10.78 -1.38 -10.25
CA VAL A 350 -11.79 -0.67 -11.03
C VAL A 350 -11.20 0.65 -11.54
N MET A 351 -11.22 0.84 -12.85
CA MET A 351 -10.87 2.10 -13.50
C MET A 351 -11.87 3.18 -13.10
N ASN A 352 -11.37 4.37 -12.74
CA ASN A 352 -12.18 5.49 -12.30
C ASN A 352 -13.06 6.03 -13.47
N ALA A 353 -14.22 6.60 -13.13
CA ALA A 353 -15.18 7.05 -14.13
C ALA A 353 -14.76 8.40 -14.75
N GLY A 354 -15.17 8.67 -16.00
CA GLY A 354 -14.88 9.93 -16.69
C GLY A 354 -13.47 10.02 -17.29
N GLN A 355 -12.58 9.07 -17.04
CA GLN A 355 -11.26 8.99 -17.65
C GLN A 355 -11.28 8.12 -18.93
N SER A 356 -10.40 8.43 -19.89
CA SER A 356 -10.09 7.64 -21.07
C SER A 356 -8.62 7.24 -21.08
N PHE A 357 -8.31 6.06 -21.57
CA PHE A 357 -6.93 5.55 -21.66
C PHE A 357 -6.63 5.06 -23.07
N LYS A 358 -5.41 5.34 -23.52
CA LYS A 358 -4.85 4.78 -24.74
C LYS A 358 -4.14 3.46 -24.46
N GLN A 359 -3.94 2.68 -25.50
CA GLN A 359 -2.99 1.58 -25.44
C GLN A 359 -1.60 2.10 -25.03
N GLY A 360 -0.98 1.43 -24.04
CA GLY A 360 0.33 1.82 -23.50
C GLY A 360 0.29 2.80 -22.33
N ASP A 361 -0.86 3.40 -21.98
CA ASP A 361 -0.97 4.25 -20.78
C ASP A 361 -0.85 3.39 -19.51
N GLU A 362 -0.11 3.87 -18.50
CA GLU A 362 0.03 3.20 -17.21
C GLU A 362 -1.22 3.36 -16.33
N MET A 363 -1.57 2.31 -15.60
CA MET A 363 -2.65 2.25 -14.65
C MET A 363 -2.11 2.25 -13.22
N THR A 364 -2.67 3.15 -12.40
CA THR A 364 -2.06 3.58 -11.14
C THR A 364 -3.07 3.71 -10.02
N LEU A 365 -2.59 3.59 -8.78
CA LEU A 365 -3.34 3.79 -7.55
C LEU A 365 -2.81 4.99 -6.77
N ASN A 366 -3.64 5.54 -5.88
CA ASN A 366 -3.11 6.34 -4.79
C ASN A 366 -2.65 5.41 -3.67
N TYR A 367 -1.35 5.46 -3.33
CA TYR A 367 -0.75 4.64 -2.28
C TYR A 367 -0.98 5.22 -0.88
N LEU A 368 -1.02 6.54 -0.77
CA LEU A 368 -1.13 7.27 0.49
C LEU A 368 -1.91 8.57 0.24
N ASP A 369 -3.06 8.70 0.89
CA ASP A 369 -3.83 9.95 0.83
C ASP A 369 -3.04 11.11 1.43
N CYS A 370 -2.54 11.98 0.53
CA CYS A 370 -1.83 13.22 0.78
C CYS A 370 -0.74 13.12 1.86
N LYS A 371 0.45 12.64 1.48
CA LYS A 371 1.62 12.50 2.36
C LYS A 371 2.88 13.07 1.70
N ALA A 372 3.80 13.57 2.52
CA ALA A 372 5.06 14.13 2.08
C ALA A 372 6.06 13.05 1.62
N ASN A 373 7.12 13.48 0.94
CA ASN A 373 8.08 12.58 0.29
C ASN A 373 8.89 11.74 1.30
N ASP A 374 9.04 12.20 2.55
CA ASP A 374 9.65 11.45 3.64
C ASP A 374 8.88 10.15 3.94
N ILE A 375 7.55 10.20 3.99
CA ILE A 375 6.69 9.03 4.24
C ILE A 375 6.68 8.08 3.04
N PHE A 376 6.70 8.61 1.81
CA PHE A 376 6.85 7.77 0.61
C PHE A 376 8.20 7.05 0.59
N MET A 377 9.29 7.77 0.91
CA MET A 377 10.63 7.20 0.97
C MET A 377 10.76 6.16 2.10
N GLN A 378 10.16 6.45 3.26
CA GLN A 378 10.08 5.53 4.41
C GLN A 378 9.34 4.22 4.06
N ARG A 379 8.20 4.29 3.35
CA ARG A 379 7.28 3.15 3.17
C ARG A 379 7.50 2.37 1.88
N TYR A 380 7.82 3.07 0.80
CA TYR A 380 7.88 2.52 -0.56
C TYR A 380 9.27 2.69 -1.22
N GLY A 381 10.18 3.45 -0.60
CA GLY A 381 11.54 3.63 -1.15
C GLY A 381 11.57 4.46 -2.44
N PHE A 382 10.68 5.44 -2.59
CA PHE A 382 10.71 6.42 -3.68
C PHE A 382 10.24 7.80 -3.20
N SER A 383 10.39 8.80 -4.06
CA SER A 383 9.91 10.18 -3.88
C SER A 383 9.45 10.76 -5.21
N SER A 384 8.77 11.90 -5.19
CA SER A 384 8.43 12.64 -6.40
C SER A 384 8.53 14.15 -6.21
N ALA A 385 9.30 14.81 -7.08
CA ALA A 385 9.34 16.27 -7.20
C ALA A 385 8.00 16.91 -7.59
N GLN A 386 6.97 16.14 -7.95
CA GLN A 386 5.62 16.61 -8.27
C GLN A 386 4.59 16.26 -7.18
N ASN A 387 5.02 15.78 -6.01
CA ASN A 387 4.13 15.43 -4.92
C ASN A 387 3.34 16.67 -4.42
N PRO A 388 1.99 16.71 -4.55
CA PRO A 388 1.18 17.86 -4.15
C PRO A 388 1.02 18.01 -2.63
N CYS A 389 1.58 17.10 -1.86
CA CYS A 389 1.49 17.04 -0.41
C CYS A 389 2.87 16.98 0.26
N ASP A 390 3.94 17.35 -0.46
CA ASP A 390 5.26 17.51 0.13
C ASP A 390 5.35 18.77 1.01
N VAL A 391 6.26 18.76 1.99
CA VAL A 391 6.27 19.75 3.09
C VAL A 391 7.69 20.25 3.36
N VAL A 392 7.82 21.57 3.52
CA VAL A 392 9.00 22.26 4.03
C VAL A 392 8.66 22.92 5.37
N LYS A 393 9.43 22.60 6.41
CA LYS A 393 9.29 23.18 7.75
C LYS A 393 9.94 24.57 7.79
N PHE A 394 9.15 25.64 7.63
CA PHE A 394 9.58 27.02 7.86
C PHE A 394 9.65 27.34 9.36
N SER A 395 10.57 28.24 9.74
CA SER A 395 10.88 28.62 11.12
C SER A 395 10.73 30.11 11.42
N GLY A 396 10.60 30.96 10.39
CA GLY A 396 10.28 32.39 10.54
C GLY A 396 8.81 32.69 10.82
N ASP A 397 8.54 33.92 11.29
CA ASP A 397 7.18 34.46 11.51
C ASP A 397 6.55 35.08 10.25
N GLU A 398 7.30 35.17 9.15
CA GLU A 398 6.87 35.80 7.89
C GLU A 398 5.81 34.95 7.18
N LYS A 399 4.74 35.59 6.67
CA LYS A 399 3.56 34.93 6.11
C LYS A 399 3.03 35.69 4.89
N ILE A 400 2.44 34.97 3.95
CA ILE A 400 1.74 35.52 2.78
C ILE A 400 0.23 35.30 2.86
N HIS A 401 -0.55 36.12 2.15
CA HIS A 401 -2.00 36.02 2.17
C HIS A 401 -2.48 34.79 1.36
N LEU A 402 -3.24 33.90 2.00
CA LEU A 402 -3.66 32.62 1.39
C LEU A 402 -4.47 32.83 0.12
N ASP A 403 -5.55 33.61 0.17
CA ASP A 403 -6.47 33.76 -0.97
C ASP A 403 -5.81 34.49 -2.14
N SER A 404 -4.86 35.39 -1.86
CA SER A 404 -4.05 36.05 -2.90
C SER A 404 -3.14 35.06 -3.60
N PHE A 405 -2.49 34.16 -2.86
CA PHE A 405 -1.65 33.11 -3.42
C PHE A 405 -2.49 32.11 -4.25
N LEU A 406 -3.62 31.63 -3.71
CA LEU A 406 -4.52 30.73 -4.42
C LEU A 406 -5.04 31.37 -5.72
N SER A 407 -5.43 32.65 -5.67
CA SER A 407 -5.86 33.42 -6.85
C SER A 407 -4.73 33.57 -7.89
N ALA A 408 -3.51 33.90 -7.47
CA ALA A 408 -2.35 34.07 -8.35
C ALA A 408 -1.97 32.80 -9.14
N PHE A 409 -2.29 31.60 -8.61
CA PHE A 409 -2.06 30.32 -9.27
C PHE A 409 -3.34 29.63 -9.75
N ASN A 410 -4.50 30.29 -9.62
CA ASN A 410 -5.81 29.76 -9.97
C ASN A 410 -6.07 28.36 -9.34
N LEU A 411 -5.73 28.26 -8.05
CA LEU A 411 -5.97 27.10 -7.20
C LEU A 411 -7.34 27.23 -6.51
N ALA A 412 -8.04 26.12 -6.37
CA ALA A 412 -9.35 26.05 -5.74
C ALA A 412 -9.48 24.83 -4.83
N GLY A 413 -10.48 24.83 -3.94
CA GLY A 413 -10.74 23.75 -2.98
C GLY A 413 -10.44 24.15 -1.54
N MET A 414 -10.61 23.20 -0.62
CA MET A 414 -10.16 23.32 0.78
C MET A 414 -8.63 23.11 0.85
N LEU A 415 -7.96 23.56 1.91
CA LEU A 415 -6.50 23.46 2.03
C LEU A 415 -5.96 22.02 1.88
N ASP A 416 -6.71 21.04 2.40
CA ASP A 416 -6.45 19.60 2.27
C ASP A 416 -6.85 19.03 0.90
N GLU A 417 -7.75 19.68 0.16
CA GLU A 417 -8.28 19.24 -1.15
C GLU A 417 -7.95 20.21 -2.31
N LEU A 418 -6.89 21.01 -2.20
CA LEU A 418 -6.49 21.95 -3.25
C LEU A 418 -6.21 21.27 -4.60
N TYR A 419 -6.75 21.85 -5.67
CA TYR A 419 -6.54 21.46 -7.07
C TYR A 419 -6.37 22.70 -7.96
N TYR A 420 -5.79 22.51 -9.15
CA TYR A 420 -5.68 23.55 -10.17
C TYR A 420 -6.96 23.63 -11.01
N ASN A 421 -7.58 24.80 -11.08
CA ASN A 421 -8.87 24.97 -11.74
C ASN A 421 -8.71 25.23 -13.25
N GLU A 422 -8.43 24.19 -14.04
CA GLU A 422 -8.21 24.31 -15.50
C GLU A 422 -9.35 24.99 -16.25
N GLU A 423 -10.60 24.87 -15.78
CA GLU A 423 -11.78 25.47 -16.43
C GLU A 423 -11.83 27.01 -16.29
N ALA A 424 -11.12 27.59 -15.32
CA ALA A 424 -11.11 29.03 -15.08
C ALA A 424 -10.05 29.81 -15.90
N VAL A 425 -9.26 29.14 -16.75
CA VAL A 425 -8.23 29.77 -17.59
C VAL A 425 -8.39 29.43 -19.07
N GLU A 426 -8.17 30.41 -19.95
CA GLU A 426 -8.19 30.19 -21.42
C GLU A 426 -7.03 29.29 -21.91
N ARG A 427 -5.95 29.18 -21.12
CA ARG A 427 -4.76 28.37 -21.41
C ARG A 427 -4.23 27.76 -20.12
N LYS A 428 -3.98 26.45 -20.13
CA LYS A 428 -3.33 25.73 -19.04
C LYS A 428 -1.95 26.32 -18.76
N ASP A 429 -1.72 26.74 -17.52
CA ASP A 429 -0.42 27.21 -17.05
C ASP A 429 0.47 25.99 -16.79
N THR A 430 1.45 25.77 -17.67
CA THR A 430 2.39 24.65 -17.55
C THR A 430 3.34 24.77 -16.36
N PHE A 431 3.35 25.91 -15.65
CA PHE A 431 4.07 26.04 -14.38
C PHE A 431 3.31 25.40 -13.21
N VAL A 432 1.97 25.36 -13.24
CA VAL A 432 1.17 24.83 -12.12
C VAL A 432 1.12 23.30 -12.20
N ASP A 433 1.96 22.69 -11.37
CA ASP A 433 2.04 21.25 -11.12
C ASP A 433 1.73 20.95 -9.64
N GLY A 434 1.83 19.69 -9.25
CA GLY A 434 1.63 19.29 -7.86
C GLY A 434 2.54 20.05 -6.89
N ALA A 435 3.79 20.36 -7.26
CA ALA A 435 4.68 21.10 -6.37
C ALA A 435 4.22 22.56 -6.11
N VAL A 436 3.46 23.20 -7.00
CA VAL A 436 2.80 24.49 -6.71
C VAL A 436 1.65 24.31 -5.71
N ILE A 437 0.90 23.22 -5.80
CA ILE A 437 -0.15 22.87 -4.81
C ILE A 437 0.49 22.57 -3.44
N ALA A 438 1.62 21.87 -3.42
CA ALA A 438 2.40 21.64 -2.20
C ALA A 438 2.94 22.95 -1.61
N ALA A 439 3.42 23.89 -2.46
CA ALA A 439 3.80 25.23 -2.03
C ALA A 439 2.63 25.96 -1.33
N ALA A 440 1.43 25.92 -1.90
CA ALA A 440 0.22 26.50 -1.29
C ALA A 440 -0.11 25.91 0.09
N ARG A 441 0.15 24.61 0.30
CA ARG A 441 -0.09 23.90 1.57
C ARG A 441 1.01 24.14 2.62
N THR A 442 2.25 24.31 2.19
CA THR A 442 3.41 24.35 3.10
C THR A 442 3.91 25.74 3.44
N LEU A 443 3.61 26.76 2.63
CA LEU A 443 4.01 28.13 2.91
C LEU A 443 3.24 28.67 4.13
N PRO A 444 3.90 29.40 5.06
CA PRO A 444 3.20 30.06 6.15
C PRO A 444 2.22 31.11 5.59
N THR A 445 0.95 30.98 5.93
CA THR A 445 -0.11 31.86 5.41
C THR A 445 -0.94 32.55 6.50
N TRP A 446 -1.63 33.61 6.12
CA TRP A 446 -2.66 34.29 6.90
C TRP A 446 -3.91 34.53 6.03
N SER A 447 -5.07 34.68 6.68
CA SER A 447 -6.36 34.92 6.02
C SER A 447 -7.29 35.69 6.95
N ASP A 448 -7.22 37.02 6.94
CA ASP A 448 -8.11 37.90 7.72
C ASP A 448 -9.16 38.51 6.80
N GLY A 449 -10.40 38.02 6.89
CA GLY A 449 -11.46 38.21 5.88
C GLY A 449 -11.96 39.64 5.61
N ASP A 450 -11.43 40.65 6.30
CA ASP A 450 -11.82 42.07 6.16
C ASP A 450 -10.63 43.02 5.91
N LEU A 451 -9.37 42.54 5.90
CA LEU A 451 -8.19 43.39 5.71
C LEU A 451 -7.59 43.21 4.31
N PRO A 452 -7.48 44.28 3.49
CA PRO A 452 -6.77 44.18 2.22
C PRO A 452 -5.27 43.93 2.47
N PHE A 453 -4.73 42.87 1.86
CA PHE A 453 -3.30 42.65 1.82
C PHE A 453 -2.61 43.85 1.15
N LEU A 454 -1.44 44.25 1.65
CA LEU A 454 -0.64 45.30 1.04
C LEU A 454 0.43 44.64 0.17
N PRO A 455 0.46 44.85 -1.16
CA PRO A 455 1.44 44.20 -2.03
C PRO A 455 2.90 44.41 -1.60
N SER A 456 3.23 45.57 -1.00
CA SER A 456 4.56 45.84 -0.45
C SER A 456 4.93 44.96 0.77
N HIS A 457 3.96 44.57 1.59
CA HIS A 457 4.17 43.64 2.71
C HIS A 457 4.29 42.20 2.20
N GLU A 458 3.41 41.80 1.27
CA GLU A 458 3.43 40.48 0.65
C GLU A 458 4.74 40.21 -0.10
N ILE A 459 5.24 41.19 -0.89
CA ILE A 459 6.55 41.12 -1.55
C ILE A 459 7.70 41.01 -0.52
N LYS A 460 7.60 41.68 0.64
CA LYS A 460 8.61 41.57 1.70
C LYS A 460 8.60 40.16 2.32
N ALA A 461 7.43 39.65 2.66
CA ALA A 461 7.27 38.32 3.24
C ALA A 461 7.71 37.21 2.27
N ALA A 462 7.30 37.29 1.00
CA ALA A 462 7.72 36.36 -0.05
C ALA A 462 9.25 36.30 -0.19
N ARG A 463 9.95 37.44 -0.20
CA ARG A 463 11.43 37.49 -0.22
C ARG A 463 12.07 36.89 1.02
N ALA A 464 11.47 37.05 2.20
CA ALA A 464 11.97 36.45 3.42
C ALA A 464 11.81 34.91 3.39
N LEU A 465 10.68 34.40 2.88
CA LEU A 465 10.44 32.97 2.67
C LEU A 465 11.36 32.37 1.60
N GLN A 466 11.67 33.12 0.53
CA GLN A 466 12.71 32.74 -0.45
C GLN A 466 14.09 32.65 0.19
N LEU A 467 14.45 33.60 1.05
CA LEU A 467 15.73 33.58 1.77
C LEU A 467 15.82 32.37 2.71
N GLU A 468 14.72 32.00 3.39
CA GLU A 468 14.69 30.76 4.19
C GLU A 468 14.83 29.51 3.29
N CYS A 469 14.15 29.45 2.14
CA CYS A 469 14.34 28.36 1.16
C CYS A 469 15.81 28.24 0.69
N GLN A 470 16.49 29.36 0.45
CA GLN A 470 17.91 29.37 0.11
C GLN A 470 18.76 28.85 1.28
N GLN A 471 18.48 29.26 2.53
CA GLN A 471 19.16 28.71 3.71
C GLN A 471 18.92 27.20 3.88
N HIS A 472 17.77 26.67 3.47
CA HIS A 472 17.55 25.22 3.42
C HIS A 472 18.40 24.55 2.33
N LEU A 473 18.51 25.15 1.14
CA LEU A 473 19.40 24.66 0.07
C LEU A 473 20.88 24.66 0.50
N ASP A 474 21.34 25.73 1.16
CA ASP A 474 22.72 25.91 1.62
C ASP A 474 23.13 24.94 2.74
N ARG A 475 22.16 24.26 3.40
CA ARG A 475 22.42 23.21 4.39
C ARG A 475 22.72 21.84 3.75
N PHE A 476 22.40 21.63 2.48
CA PHE A 476 22.76 20.38 1.80
C PHE A 476 24.27 20.37 1.50
N PRO A 477 24.99 19.26 1.75
CA PRO A 477 26.42 19.16 1.46
C PRO A 477 26.73 19.03 -0.04
N THR A 478 25.72 18.83 -0.88
CA THR A 478 25.82 18.82 -2.34
C THR A 478 24.80 19.77 -2.97
N THR A 479 25.13 20.34 -4.11
CA THR A 479 24.22 21.14 -4.95
C THR A 479 23.26 20.25 -5.75
N LEU A 480 22.24 20.83 -6.38
CA LEU A 480 21.34 20.09 -7.27
C LEU A 480 22.03 19.68 -8.59
N ALA A 481 23.01 20.45 -9.07
CA ALA A 481 23.74 20.15 -10.30
C ALA A 481 24.67 18.95 -10.10
N GLU A 482 25.42 18.91 -9.00
CA GLU A 482 26.28 17.77 -8.64
C GLU A 482 25.46 16.48 -8.50
N ASP A 483 24.31 16.54 -7.84
CA ASP A 483 23.46 15.36 -7.69
C ASP A 483 22.85 14.85 -9.00
N ARG A 484 22.48 15.74 -9.93
CA ARG A 484 22.03 15.33 -11.27
C ARG A 484 23.16 14.65 -12.04
N LEU A 485 24.38 15.19 -11.98
CA LEU A 485 25.57 14.56 -12.57
C LEU A 485 25.90 13.20 -11.92
N LEU A 486 25.65 13.05 -10.60
CA LEU A 486 25.79 11.76 -9.91
C LEU A 486 24.73 10.74 -10.35
N LEU A 487 23.50 11.19 -10.65
CA LEU A 487 22.40 10.33 -11.13
C LEU A 487 22.57 9.94 -12.60
N GLU A 488 23.17 10.81 -13.41
CA GLU A 488 23.52 10.57 -14.82
C GLU A 488 24.82 9.75 -14.98
N GLY A 489 25.58 9.54 -13.90
CA GLY A 489 26.80 8.73 -13.88
C GLY A 489 26.56 7.22 -14.01
N GLU A 490 27.64 6.44 -14.07
CA GLU A 490 27.58 4.98 -14.26
C GLU A 490 26.81 4.26 -13.14
N SER A 491 25.57 3.88 -13.44
CA SER A 491 24.60 3.26 -12.53
C SER A 491 25.02 1.87 -12.01
N GLU A 492 25.87 1.14 -12.75
CA GLU A 492 26.23 -0.27 -12.46
C GLU A 492 26.90 -0.50 -11.10
N ILE A 493 27.46 0.55 -10.47
CA ILE A 493 28.16 0.47 -9.19
C ILE A 493 27.23 0.78 -8.00
N ARG A 494 26.02 1.31 -8.24
CA ARG A 494 25.15 1.87 -7.19
C ARG A 494 23.88 1.05 -7.00
N SER A 495 23.61 0.63 -5.76
CA SER A 495 22.40 -0.11 -5.40
C SER A 495 21.12 0.70 -5.65
N PRO A 496 19.95 0.06 -5.85
CA PRO A 496 18.67 0.75 -5.98
C PRO A 496 18.32 1.62 -4.75
N ARG A 497 18.75 1.23 -3.55
CA ARG A 497 18.58 2.02 -2.32
C ARG A 497 19.39 3.32 -2.36
N TRP A 498 20.64 3.25 -2.81
CA TRP A 498 21.49 4.43 -3.00
C TRP A 498 20.89 5.39 -4.04
N GLN A 499 20.42 4.85 -5.17
CA GLN A 499 19.77 5.64 -6.23
C GLN A 499 18.47 6.29 -5.75
N ALA A 500 17.66 5.58 -4.98
CA ALA A 500 16.44 6.12 -4.38
C ALA A 500 16.73 7.22 -3.34
N ALA A 501 17.78 7.07 -2.52
CA ALA A 501 18.22 8.09 -1.57
C ALA A 501 18.76 9.36 -2.27
N LEU A 502 19.56 9.19 -3.34
CA LEU A 502 19.97 10.29 -4.21
C LEU A 502 18.76 11.00 -4.83
N ARG A 503 17.77 10.23 -5.32
CA ARG A 503 16.56 10.81 -5.91
C ARG A 503 15.74 11.60 -4.89
N TYR A 504 15.61 11.09 -3.66
CA TYR A 504 14.95 11.79 -2.56
C TYR A 504 15.55 13.17 -2.30
N ARG A 505 16.87 13.30 -2.18
CA ARG A 505 17.51 14.61 -1.97
C ARG A 505 17.46 15.53 -3.20
N ILE A 506 17.46 14.97 -4.42
CA ILE A 506 17.23 15.73 -5.67
C ILE A 506 15.83 16.33 -5.68
N ASP A 507 14.81 15.54 -5.36
CA ASP A 507 13.42 15.96 -5.38
C ASP A 507 13.16 17.05 -4.31
N ARG A 508 13.73 16.92 -3.10
CA ARG A 508 13.68 17.98 -2.07
C ARG A 508 14.33 19.29 -2.49
N LYS A 509 15.54 19.24 -3.08
CA LYS A 509 16.21 20.45 -3.59
C LYS A 509 15.44 21.06 -4.77
N THR A 510 14.83 20.23 -5.61
CA THR A 510 13.95 20.67 -6.70
C THR A 510 12.69 21.34 -6.17
N PHE A 511 12.08 20.81 -5.10
CA PHE A 511 10.90 21.40 -4.46
C PHE A 511 11.21 22.77 -3.82
N LEU A 512 12.33 22.90 -3.10
CA LEU A 512 12.78 24.19 -2.56
C LEU A 512 12.98 25.25 -3.67
N GLN A 513 13.62 24.88 -4.79
CA GLN A 513 13.76 25.77 -5.94
C GLN A 513 12.40 26.10 -6.60
N LYS A 514 11.47 25.14 -6.66
CA LYS A 514 10.11 25.36 -7.16
C LYS A 514 9.35 26.33 -6.26
N ILE A 515 9.45 26.23 -4.94
CA ILE A 515 8.86 27.20 -4.00
C ILE A 515 9.43 28.60 -4.25
N MET A 516 10.75 28.73 -4.41
CA MET A 516 11.38 30.03 -4.70
C MET A 516 10.86 30.66 -5.99
N ALA A 517 10.79 29.88 -7.08
CA ALA A 517 10.23 30.33 -8.37
C ALA A 517 8.72 30.62 -8.31
N THR A 518 7.99 29.90 -7.45
CA THR A 518 6.57 30.17 -7.19
C THR A 518 6.39 31.48 -6.43
N LEU A 519 7.27 31.79 -5.47
CA LEU A 519 7.27 33.07 -4.76
C LEU A 519 7.68 34.24 -5.68
N ASP A 520 8.58 34.04 -6.65
CA ASP A 520 8.87 35.04 -7.69
C ASP A 520 7.62 35.35 -8.52
N LEU A 521 6.97 34.31 -9.06
CA LEU A 521 5.73 34.46 -9.82
C LEU A 521 4.59 35.04 -8.98
N TYR A 522 4.53 34.76 -7.67
CA TYR A 522 3.56 35.38 -6.77
C TYR A 522 3.79 36.90 -6.67
N MET A 523 5.04 37.33 -6.49
CA MET A 523 5.40 38.76 -6.46
C MET A 523 5.12 39.49 -7.77
N ASP A 524 5.22 38.81 -8.92
CA ASP A 524 4.89 39.38 -10.23
C ASP A 524 3.36 39.40 -10.50
N ARG A 525 2.62 38.42 -9.98
CA ARG A 525 1.17 38.26 -10.19
C ARG A 525 0.30 39.00 -9.18
N ILE A 526 0.85 39.46 -8.06
CA ILE A 526 0.08 40.15 -7.01
C ILE A 526 -0.30 41.57 -7.47
N LEU A 527 -1.53 41.70 -7.97
CA LEU A 527 -2.11 42.98 -8.40
C LEU A 527 -2.63 43.80 -7.20
N TYR A 528 -2.72 45.11 -7.41
CA TYR A 528 -3.17 46.13 -6.44
C TYR A 528 -4.68 46.08 -6.15
#